data_AF-A0A6G7VF86-F1
#
_entry.id   AF-A0A6G7VF86-F1
#
_cell.length_a   1.000
_cell.length_b   1.000
_cell.length_c   1.000
_cell.angle_alpha   90.00
_cell.angle_beta   90.00
_cell.angle_gamma   90.00
#
_symmetry.space_group_name_H-M   'P 1'
#
loop_
_entity.id
_entity.type
_entity.pdbx_description
1 polymer ?
#
loop_
_entity_poly.entity_id
_entity_poly.type
_entity_poly.pdbx_seq_one_letter_code
_entity_poly.pdbx_strand_id
1 'polypeptide(L)'
;MAQMDEGRRDFEQDFALRQALQAGDPEEVQQAVAALNRLISEQGYFDRLWVFGAAGHLLCCTDDRLEVPEDVVSLVSALAGSSEPRRGVGLDTKGQPLAFLVFPITIRHEPVGPVAFAKSLAPAIARFQAIQGGELYLVTAEGKLLAGTRPEPTLVLQAVRDSG
;
A
#
# COMPACT_ATOMS: atom_id res chain seq x y z
N MET A 1 -9.59 0.35 5.16
CA MET A 1 -8.49 -0.49 5.68
C MET A 1 -8.94 -1.92 5.93
N ALA A 2 -10.10 -2.18 6.56
CA ALA A 2 -10.62 -3.54 6.76
C ALA A 2 -10.59 -4.44 5.49
N GLN A 3 -10.95 -3.89 4.33
CA GLN A 3 -10.86 -4.60 3.04
C GLN A 3 -9.43 -4.98 2.63
N MET A 4 -8.42 -4.14 2.90
CA MET A 4 -7.02 -4.50 2.61
C MET A 4 -6.53 -5.61 3.55
N ASP A 5 -7.00 -5.64 4.79
CA ASP A 5 -6.67 -6.71 5.75
C ASP A 5 -7.36 -8.05 5.41
N GLU A 6 -8.50 -8.03 4.70
CA GLU A 6 -9.13 -9.21 4.10
C GLU A 6 -8.27 -9.75 2.95
N GLY A 7 -7.97 -8.92 1.96
CA GLY A 7 -7.09 -9.34 0.85
C GLY A 7 -5.71 -9.80 1.31
N ARG A 8 -5.18 -9.24 2.41
CA ARG A 8 -3.94 -9.69 3.04
C ARG A 8 -4.04 -11.17 3.43
N ARG A 9 -5.14 -11.56 4.07
CA ARG A 9 -5.36 -12.95 4.51
C ARG A 9 -5.43 -13.90 3.33
N ASP A 10 -6.07 -13.49 2.24
CA ASP A 10 -6.14 -14.30 1.02
C ASP A 10 -4.73 -14.52 0.43
N PHE A 11 -3.91 -13.46 0.35
CA PHE A 11 -2.52 -13.56 -0.10
C PHE A 11 -1.63 -14.40 0.82
N GLU A 12 -1.78 -14.27 2.14
CA GLU A 12 -1.02 -15.05 3.13
C GLU A 12 -1.36 -16.54 3.11
N GLN A 13 -2.57 -16.89 2.70
CA GLN A 13 -3.07 -18.27 2.65
C GLN A 13 -2.87 -18.91 1.27
N ASP A 14 -2.61 -18.13 0.22
CA ASP A 14 -2.47 -18.65 -1.14
C ASP A 14 -1.21 -19.52 -1.28
N PHE A 15 -1.42 -20.80 -1.57
CA PHE A 15 -0.34 -21.78 -1.64
C PHE A 15 0.56 -21.55 -2.86
N ALA A 16 -0.03 -21.23 -4.02
CA ALA A 16 0.72 -21.06 -5.27
C ALA A 16 1.67 -19.86 -5.18
N LEU A 17 1.20 -18.73 -4.66
CA LEU A 17 2.00 -17.53 -4.44
C LEU A 17 3.15 -17.79 -3.47
N ARG A 18 2.90 -18.52 -2.38
CA ARG A 18 3.94 -18.88 -1.41
C ARG A 18 5.02 -19.73 -2.07
N GLN A 19 4.65 -20.75 -2.83
CA GLN A 19 5.62 -21.58 -3.55
C GLN A 19 6.43 -20.77 -4.56
N ALA A 20 5.78 -19.92 -5.35
CA ALA A 20 6.44 -19.06 -6.33
C ALA A 20 7.42 -18.07 -5.67
N LEU A 21 7.03 -17.46 -4.55
CA LEU A 21 7.90 -16.58 -3.76
C LEU A 21 9.10 -17.33 -3.16
N GLN A 22 8.89 -18.57 -2.73
CA GLN A 22 9.97 -19.41 -2.22
C GLN A 22 10.97 -19.80 -3.31
N ALA A 23 10.49 -20.05 -4.53
CA ALA A 23 11.34 -20.29 -5.69
C ALA A 23 12.08 -19.01 -6.14
N GLY A 24 11.49 -17.84 -5.88
CA GLY A 24 12.05 -16.54 -6.26
C GLY A 24 11.98 -16.27 -7.76
N ASP A 25 11.11 -16.97 -8.49
CA ASP A 25 10.93 -16.81 -9.94
C ASP A 25 9.87 -15.71 -10.22
N PRO A 26 10.25 -14.58 -10.85
CA PRO A 26 9.32 -13.52 -11.19
C PRO A 26 8.13 -13.97 -12.05
N GLU A 27 8.34 -14.89 -13.00
CA GLU A 27 7.28 -15.36 -13.90
C GLU A 27 6.26 -16.20 -13.14
N GLU A 28 6.72 -17.10 -12.28
CA GLU A 28 5.82 -17.90 -11.43
C GLU A 28 5.04 -17.02 -10.45
N VAL A 29 5.70 -16.01 -9.85
CA VAL A 29 5.03 -15.05 -8.96
C VAL A 29 3.95 -14.28 -9.71
N GLN A 30 4.25 -13.82 -10.93
CA GLN A 30 3.28 -13.12 -11.76
C GLN A 30 2.07 -13.99 -12.11
N GLN A 31 2.29 -15.26 -12.46
CA GLN A 31 1.21 -16.19 -12.76
C GLN A 31 0.35 -16.47 -11.53
N ALA A 32 0.96 -16.71 -10.37
CA ALA A 32 0.25 -16.95 -9.12
C ALA A 32 -0.58 -15.73 -8.70
N VAL A 33 0.00 -14.53 -8.75
CA VAL A 33 -0.71 -13.28 -8.47
C VAL A 33 -1.86 -13.06 -9.45
N ALA A 34 -1.65 -13.29 -10.75
CA ALA A 34 -2.71 -13.13 -11.74
C ALA A 34 -3.86 -14.12 -11.51
N ALA A 35 -3.56 -15.36 -11.13
CA ALA A 35 -4.56 -16.36 -10.78
C ALA A 35 -5.35 -15.95 -9.53
N LEU A 36 -4.66 -15.55 -8.46
CA LEU A 36 -5.29 -15.08 -7.22
C LEU A 36 -6.14 -13.83 -7.47
N ASN A 37 -5.63 -12.86 -8.22
CA ASN A 37 -6.36 -11.64 -8.57
C ASN A 37 -7.65 -11.95 -9.32
N ARG A 38 -7.69 -12.93 -10.23
CA ARG A 38 -8.96 -13.32 -10.89
C ARG A 38 -10.01 -13.86 -9.91
N LEU A 39 -9.59 -14.46 -8.80
CA LEU A 39 -10.50 -14.97 -7.79
C LEU A 39 -11.05 -13.86 -6.89
N ILE A 40 -10.24 -12.83 -6.63
CA ILE A 40 -10.56 -11.79 -5.62
C ILE A 40 -10.76 -10.39 -6.19
N SER A 41 -10.61 -10.17 -7.50
CA SER A 41 -10.60 -8.84 -8.12
C SER A 41 -11.89 -8.05 -7.89
N GLU A 42 -13.02 -8.73 -7.81
CA GLU A 42 -14.33 -8.08 -7.61
C GLU A 42 -14.52 -7.53 -6.18
N GLN A 43 -13.67 -7.94 -5.24
CA GLN A 43 -13.74 -7.49 -3.85
C GLN A 43 -13.12 -6.11 -3.63
N GLY A 44 -12.35 -5.63 -4.61
CA GLY A 44 -11.72 -4.32 -4.59
C GLY A 44 -10.79 -4.14 -3.39
N TYR A 45 -10.01 -5.15 -3.00
CA TYR A 45 -9.13 -5.07 -1.83
C TYR A 45 -8.02 -4.03 -1.98
N PHE A 46 -7.55 -3.80 -3.20
CA PHE A 46 -6.52 -2.83 -3.54
C PHE A 46 -6.73 -2.31 -4.96
N ASP A 47 -6.20 -1.12 -5.24
CA ASP A 47 -6.14 -0.54 -6.58
C ASP A 47 -4.79 -0.84 -7.25
N ARG A 48 -3.74 -1.07 -6.45
CA ARG A 48 -2.39 -1.41 -6.90
C ARG A 48 -1.74 -2.43 -5.98
N LEU A 49 -0.81 -3.19 -6.55
CA LEU A 49 -0.14 -4.30 -5.89
C LEU A 49 1.35 -4.31 -6.26
N TRP A 50 2.20 -4.53 -5.27
CA TRP A 50 3.60 -4.86 -5.47
C TRP A 50 3.97 -6.07 -4.63
N VAL A 51 4.80 -6.93 -5.18
CA VAL A 51 5.25 -8.20 -4.62
C VAL A 51 6.76 -8.25 -4.78
N PHE A 52 7.44 -8.44 -3.68
CA PHE A 52 8.88 -8.38 -3.60
C PHE A 52 9.42 -9.75 -3.17
N GLY A 53 10.61 -10.10 -3.63
CA GLY A 53 11.33 -11.27 -3.13
C GLY A 53 11.86 -11.04 -1.72
N ALA A 54 12.38 -12.09 -1.08
CA ALA A 54 12.97 -12.01 0.25
C ALA A 54 14.10 -10.96 0.39
N ALA A 55 14.83 -10.69 -0.69
CA ALA A 55 15.87 -9.66 -0.73
C ALA A 55 15.33 -8.23 -0.99
N GLY A 56 14.01 -8.04 -1.05
CA GLY A 56 13.38 -6.72 -1.22
C GLY A 56 13.37 -6.17 -2.65
N HIS A 57 13.84 -6.93 -3.65
CA HIS A 57 13.68 -6.56 -5.05
C HIS A 57 12.26 -6.87 -5.52
N LEU A 58 11.73 -6.04 -6.41
CA LEU A 58 10.41 -6.24 -7.01
C LEU A 58 10.41 -7.49 -7.90
N LEU A 59 9.45 -8.39 -7.68
CA LEU A 59 9.23 -9.59 -8.51
C LEU A 59 7.97 -9.44 -9.39
N CYS A 60 6.94 -8.79 -8.86
CA CYS A 60 5.68 -8.51 -9.56
C CYS A 60 4.92 -7.40 -8.80
N CYS A 61 3.75 -6.90 -9.16
CA CYS A 61 3.21 -6.70 -10.47
C CYS A 61 2.96 -5.20 -10.58
N THR A 62 3.93 -4.45 -11.07
CA THR A 62 3.64 -3.12 -11.58
C THR A 62 2.90 -3.31 -12.89
N ASP A 63 1.71 -2.72 -13.06
CA ASP A 63 1.31 -2.32 -14.41
C ASP A 63 2.53 -1.63 -15.02
N ASP A 64 3.00 -2.09 -16.19
CA ASP A 64 4.34 -1.93 -16.80
C ASP A 64 4.90 -0.48 -16.94
N ARG A 65 4.27 0.51 -16.29
CA ARG A 65 4.58 1.94 -16.30
C ARG A 65 4.54 2.63 -14.94
N LEU A 66 4.26 1.92 -13.84
CA LEU A 66 4.17 2.52 -12.52
C LEU A 66 5.39 2.14 -11.68
N GLU A 67 6.29 3.09 -11.45
CA GLU A 67 7.37 2.92 -10.47
C GLU A 67 6.79 2.67 -9.06
N VAL A 68 7.52 1.91 -8.25
CA VAL A 68 7.19 1.68 -6.83
C VAL A 68 7.33 3.02 -6.10
N PRO A 69 6.29 3.52 -5.41
CA PRO A 69 6.41 4.74 -4.60
C PRO A 69 7.51 4.60 -3.53
N GLU A 70 8.24 5.68 -3.27
CA GLU A 70 9.30 5.71 -2.25
C GLU A 70 8.77 5.33 -0.85
N ASP A 71 7.53 5.72 -0.54
CA ASP A 71 6.85 5.34 0.69
C ASP A 71 6.68 3.81 0.81
N VAL A 72 6.40 3.12 -0.30
CA VAL A 72 6.30 1.65 -0.31
C VAL A 72 7.67 1.02 -0.08
N VAL A 73 8.73 1.52 -0.72
CA VAL A 73 10.11 1.04 -0.51
C VAL A 73 10.52 1.21 0.96
N SER A 74 10.18 2.36 1.55
CA SER A 74 10.47 2.66 2.96
C SER A 74 9.71 1.71 3.89
N LEU A 75 8.44 1.44 3.63
CA LEU A 75 7.63 0.50 4.41
C LEU A 75 8.12 -0.95 4.28
N VAL A 76 8.52 -1.37 3.08
CA VAL A 76 9.13 -2.69 2.83
C VAL A 76 10.44 -2.83 3.61
N SER A 77 11.28 -1.80 3.60
CA SER A 77 12.54 -1.79 4.36
C SER A 77 12.29 -1.86 5.87
N ALA A 78 11.28 -1.14 6.37
CA ALA A 78 10.87 -1.16 7.79
C ALA A 78 10.19 -2.47 8.23
N LEU A 79 9.87 -3.36 7.30
CA LEU A 79 9.38 -4.70 7.56
C LEU A 79 10.51 -5.70 7.81
N ALA A 80 11.75 -5.39 7.40
CA ALA A 80 12.90 -6.27 7.63
C ALA A 80 13.05 -6.58 9.13
N GLY A 81 12.92 -7.87 9.48
CA GLY A 81 12.99 -8.33 10.87
C GLY A 81 11.69 -8.23 11.67
N SER A 82 10.55 -7.90 11.05
CA SER A 82 9.23 -7.92 11.67
C SER A 82 8.26 -8.79 10.88
N SER A 83 7.37 -9.50 11.58
CA SER A 83 6.24 -10.24 10.99
C SER A 83 4.96 -9.40 10.95
N GLU A 84 4.96 -8.20 11.52
CA GLU A 84 3.78 -7.36 11.65
C GLU A 84 3.55 -6.51 10.40
N PRO A 85 2.33 -6.48 9.85
CA PRO A 85 1.98 -5.59 8.75
C PRO A 85 2.24 -4.11 9.09
N ARG A 86 2.79 -3.37 8.13
CA ARG A 86 3.01 -1.92 8.18
C ARG A 86 1.94 -1.19 7.37
N ARG A 87 1.56 -0.02 7.85
CA ARG A 87 0.56 0.85 7.20
C ARG A 87 1.16 2.22 7.00
N GLY A 88 0.73 2.90 5.95
CA GLY A 88 1.17 4.26 5.66
C GLY A 88 0.21 5.00 4.76
N VAL A 89 0.48 6.29 4.62
CA VAL A 89 -0.15 7.16 3.63
C VAL A 89 0.99 7.89 2.93
N GLY A 90 0.88 8.03 1.62
CA GLY A 90 1.88 8.74 0.84
C GLY A 90 1.33 9.13 -0.51
N LEU A 91 2.22 9.37 -1.47
CA LEU A 91 1.84 9.81 -2.81
C LEU A 91 2.27 8.79 -3.86
N ASP A 92 1.50 8.68 -4.94
CA ASP A 92 1.97 8.00 -6.13
C ASP A 92 2.90 8.89 -6.97
N THR A 93 3.45 8.34 -8.06
CA THR A 93 4.32 9.07 -9.00
C THR A 93 3.67 10.26 -9.69
N LYS A 94 2.34 10.42 -9.58
CA LYS A 94 1.55 11.55 -10.09
C LYS A 94 1.11 12.51 -8.99
N GLY A 95 1.61 12.33 -7.76
CA GLY A 95 1.24 13.14 -6.60
C GLY A 95 -0.17 12.85 -6.05
N GLN A 96 -0.77 11.71 -6.39
CA GLN A 96 -2.08 11.32 -5.86
C GLN A 96 -1.96 10.63 -4.51
N PRO A 97 -2.81 10.95 -3.53
CA PRO A 97 -2.74 10.35 -2.20
C PRO A 97 -3.17 8.88 -2.22
N LEU A 98 -2.29 8.02 -1.68
CA LEU A 98 -2.51 6.59 -1.52
C LEU A 98 -2.43 6.20 -0.04
N ALA A 99 -3.25 5.23 0.35
CA ALA A 99 -3.07 4.47 1.58
C ALA A 99 -2.40 3.14 1.26
N PHE A 100 -1.40 2.76 2.06
CA PHE A 100 -0.58 1.57 1.89
C PHE A 100 -0.80 0.55 3.01
N LEU A 101 -0.74 -0.72 2.65
CA LEU A 101 -0.60 -1.85 3.57
C LEU A 101 0.51 -2.76 3.05
N VAL A 102 1.59 -2.93 3.83
CA VAL A 102 2.73 -3.78 3.50
C VAL A 102 2.81 -4.91 4.52
N PHE A 103 2.97 -6.15 4.07
CA PHE A 103 2.97 -7.32 4.97
C PHE A 103 3.89 -8.43 4.43
N PRO A 104 4.42 -9.29 5.32
CA PRO A 104 5.32 -10.36 4.92
C PRO A 104 4.53 -11.62 4.56
N ILE A 105 4.87 -12.24 3.44
CA ILE A 105 4.49 -13.63 3.19
C ILE A 105 5.52 -14.52 3.86
N THR A 106 5.04 -15.51 4.61
CA THR A 106 5.90 -16.44 5.34
C THR A 106 5.62 -17.89 4.97
N ILE A 107 6.63 -18.75 5.04
CA ILE A 107 6.51 -20.21 4.98
C ILE A 107 7.17 -20.77 6.22
N ARG A 108 6.41 -21.52 7.03
CA ARG A 108 6.91 -22.08 8.30
C ARG A 108 7.60 -21.01 9.18
N HIS A 109 7.00 -19.82 9.26
CA HIS A 109 7.51 -18.63 9.97
C HIS A 109 8.74 -17.94 9.37
N GLU A 110 9.27 -18.42 8.25
CA GLU A 110 10.36 -17.75 7.53
C GLU A 110 9.78 -16.81 6.46
N PRO A 111 10.18 -15.52 6.42
CA PRO A 111 9.72 -14.60 5.40
C PRO A 111 10.28 -14.97 4.02
N VAL A 112 9.40 -15.11 3.03
CA VAL A 112 9.77 -15.42 1.63
C VAL A 112 9.63 -14.20 0.70
N GLY A 113 8.98 -13.14 1.17
CA GLY A 113 8.87 -11.89 0.43
C GLY A 113 7.73 -11.01 0.95
N PRO A 114 7.85 -9.68 0.91
CA PRO A 114 6.74 -8.78 1.24
C PRO A 114 5.79 -8.56 0.07
N VAL A 115 4.55 -8.22 0.43
CA VAL A 115 3.50 -7.75 -0.48
C VAL A 115 3.04 -6.37 -0.01
N ALA A 116 2.81 -5.46 -0.95
CA ALA A 116 2.31 -4.12 -0.70
C ALA A 116 1.02 -3.89 -1.50
N PHE A 117 -0.03 -3.52 -0.80
CA PHE A 117 -1.27 -3.04 -1.37
C PHE A 117 -1.32 -1.52 -1.31
N ALA A 118 -1.91 -0.90 -2.32
CA ALA A 118 -2.34 0.49 -2.25
C ALA A 118 -3.81 0.67 -2.62
N LYS A 119 -4.43 1.65 -1.97
CA LYS A 119 -5.73 2.21 -2.36
C LYS A 119 -5.65 3.72 -2.53
N SER A 120 -6.33 4.22 -3.54
CA SER A 120 -6.53 5.64 -3.75
C SER A 120 -7.37 6.23 -2.62
N LEU A 121 -6.90 7.34 -2.07
CA LEU A 121 -7.68 8.14 -1.13
C LEU A 121 -8.56 9.17 -1.85
N ALA A 122 -8.38 9.36 -3.17
CA ALA A 122 -9.12 10.36 -3.94
C ALA A 122 -10.65 10.21 -3.83
N PRO A 123 -11.25 8.99 -3.92
CA PRO A 123 -12.70 8.83 -3.75
C PRO A 123 -13.20 9.24 -2.35
N ALA A 124 -12.42 8.97 -1.30
CA ALA A 124 -12.77 9.34 0.06
C ALA A 124 -12.68 10.86 0.26
N ILE A 125 -11.62 11.49 -0.26
CA ILE A 125 -11.45 12.95 -0.24
C ILE A 125 -12.58 13.64 -1.00
N ALA A 126 -12.91 13.15 -2.20
CA ALA A 126 -14.00 13.72 -3.01
C ALA A 126 -15.37 13.60 -2.32
N ARG A 127 -15.66 12.47 -1.67
CA ARG A 127 -16.87 12.33 -0.84
C ARG A 127 -16.91 13.32 0.31
N PHE A 128 -15.75 13.58 0.94
CA PHE A 128 -15.66 14.56 2.02
C PHE A 128 -15.85 15.99 1.51
N GLN A 129 -15.30 16.33 0.34
CA GLN A 129 -15.52 17.63 -0.32
C GLN A 129 -16.99 17.92 -0.61
N ALA A 130 -17.79 16.88 -0.89
CA ALA A 130 -19.21 17.02 -1.14
C ALA A 130 -20.04 17.35 0.13
N ILE A 131 -19.46 17.18 1.32
CA ILE A 131 -20.11 17.57 2.59
C ILE A 131 -19.94 19.08 2.77
N GLN A 132 -21.05 19.82 2.80
CA GLN A 132 -21.01 21.27 3.00
C GLN A 132 -20.30 21.62 4.32
N GLY A 133 -19.30 22.50 4.22
CA GLY A 133 -18.51 22.97 5.37
C GLY A 133 -17.45 21.97 5.86
N GLY A 134 -17.29 20.80 5.24
CA GLY A 134 -16.26 19.84 5.59
C GLY A 134 -14.89 20.21 5.02
N GLU A 135 -13.87 20.27 5.88
CA GLU A 135 -12.47 20.35 5.46
C GLU A 135 -11.68 19.12 5.90
N LEU A 136 -10.87 18.57 4.99
CA LEU A 136 -9.98 17.46 5.27
C LEU A 136 -8.60 17.80 4.70
N TYR A 137 -7.57 17.53 5.51
CA TYR A 137 -6.18 17.67 5.14
C TYR A 137 -5.45 16.39 5.56
N LEU A 138 -4.65 15.84 4.65
CA LEU A 138 -3.73 14.76 4.92
C LEU A 138 -2.36 15.40 5.13
N VAL A 139 -1.82 15.28 6.34
CA VAL A 139 -0.51 15.81 6.71
C VAL A 139 0.40 14.67 7.15
N THR A 140 1.69 14.76 6.83
CA THR A 140 2.70 13.85 7.37
C THR A 140 2.95 14.16 8.84
N ALA A 141 3.67 13.28 9.54
CA ALA A 141 4.07 13.51 10.93
C ALA A 141 4.95 14.76 11.10
N GLU A 142 5.68 15.15 10.05
CA GLU A 142 6.52 16.35 10.00
C GLU A 142 5.71 17.62 9.65
N GLY A 143 4.39 17.50 9.51
CA GLY A 143 3.48 18.59 9.18
C GLY A 143 3.50 18.97 7.69
N LYS A 144 3.98 18.12 6.79
CA LYS A 144 3.92 18.37 5.34
C LYS A 144 2.51 18.03 4.83
N LEU A 145 1.85 18.96 4.14
CA LEU A 145 0.57 18.70 3.49
C LEU A 145 0.77 17.75 2.29
N LEU A 146 0.05 16.64 2.28
CA LEU A 146 -0.01 15.67 1.18
C LEU A 146 -1.20 15.92 0.26
N ALA A 147 -2.38 16.17 0.81
CA ALA A 147 -3.59 16.47 0.07
C ALA A 147 -4.59 17.22 0.96
N GLY A 148 -5.53 17.94 0.37
CA GLY A 148 -6.60 18.57 1.12
C GLY A 148 -7.77 18.98 0.25
N THR A 149 -8.88 19.33 0.90
CA THR A 149 -10.07 19.82 0.20
C THR A 149 -9.94 21.26 -0.28
N ARG A 150 -8.95 22.01 0.23
CA ARG A 150 -8.60 23.37 -0.18
C ARG A 150 -7.10 23.48 -0.51
N PRO A 151 -6.72 24.33 -1.49
CA PRO A 151 -5.33 24.49 -1.91
C PRO A 151 -4.46 25.31 -0.92
N GLU A 152 -5.05 26.03 0.03
CA GLU A 152 -4.31 26.86 1.00
C GLU A 152 -4.59 26.43 2.45
N PRO A 153 -3.61 25.85 3.16
CA PRO A 153 -3.74 25.47 4.56
C PRO A 153 -3.16 26.56 5.47
N THR A 154 -3.46 27.84 5.23
CA THR A 154 -2.73 28.95 5.88
C THR A 154 -2.93 29.00 7.40
N LEU A 155 -4.01 28.40 7.93
CA LEU A 155 -4.30 28.35 9.38
C LEU A 155 -4.17 26.95 10.01
N VAL A 156 -4.31 25.87 9.24
CA VAL A 156 -4.36 24.50 9.79
C VAL A 156 -2.97 23.95 10.12
N LEU A 157 -1.94 24.32 9.36
CA LEU A 157 -0.57 23.83 9.59
C LEU A 157 0.13 24.47 10.80
N GLN A 158 -0.26 25.68 11.21
CA GLN A 158 0.26 26.30 12.44
C GLN A 158 -0.23 25.56 13.69
N ALA A 159 -1.51 25.19 13.74
CA ALA A 159 -2.09 24.50 14.89
C ALA A 159 -1.48 23.10 15.15
N VAL A 160 -1.11 22.35 14.10
CA VAL A 160 -0.46 21.05 14.24
C VAL A 160 0.98 21.17 14.77
N ARG A 161 1.70 22.23 14.36
CA ARG A 161 3.06 22.53 14.86
C ARG A 161 3.09 22.99 16.31
N ASP A 162 2.06 23.72 16.75
CA ASP A 162 2.00 24.28 18.10
C ASP A 162 1.50 23.27 19.17
N SER A 163 1.10 22.06 18.74
CA SER A 163 0.50 21.03 19.61
C SER A 163 1.41 19.81 19.87
N GLY A 164 2.63 19.77 19.33
CA GLY A 164 3.63 18.71 19.54
C GLY A 164 4.84 19.21 20.30
#